data_AF-A0A2G9XN83-F1
#
_entry.id   AF-A0A2G9XN83-F1
#
_cell.length_a   1.000
_cell.length_b   1.000
_cell.length_c   1.000
_cell.angle_alpha   90.00
_cell.angle_beta   90.00
_cell.angle_gamma   90.00
#
_symmetry.space_group_name_H-M   'P 1'
#
loop_
_entity.id
_entity.type
_entity.pdbx_description
1 polymer ?
#
loop_
_entity_poly.entity_id
_entity_poly.type
_entity_poly.pdbx_seq_one_letter_code
_entity_poly.pdbx_strand_id
1 'polypeptide(L)'
;MVKTYYCEGFEKVVGGCPVPVVIAGGPKADTELEVFEFVYDGIQKGAIGVNLGRNVWQNDYPVAMIRALREIIHRNATPKQAQELYDCIRSEELKSVKAR
;
A
#
# COMPACT_ATOMS: atom_id res chain seq x y z
N MET A 1 -7.94 16.65 7.56
CA MET A 1 -7.28 15.60 6.76
C MET A 1 -7.89 15.60 5.38
N VAL A 2 -7.07 15.54 4.33
CA VAL A 2 -7.50 15.51 2.92
C VAL A 2 -7.14 14.17 2.31
N LYS A 3 -8.07 13.56 1.58
CA LYS A 3 -7.84 12.38 0.76
C LYS A 3 -7.78 12.81 -0.70
N THR A 4 -6.74 12.40 -1.42
CA THR A 4 -6.56 12.70 -2.85
C THR A 4 -5.89 11.55 -3.60
N TYR A 5 -5.84 11.61 -4.92
CA TYR A 5 -5.12 10.64 -5.75
C TYR A 5 -3.63 10.99 -5.86
N TYR A 6 -2.79 9.96 -6.00
CA TYR A 6 -1.37 10.11 -6.32
C TYR A 6 -1.17 10.62 -7.76
N CYS A 7 -0.13 11.42 -7.97
CA CYS A 7 0.23 11.97 -9.29
C CYS A 7 1.74 12.26 -9.36
N GLU A 8 2.26 12.54 -10.56
CA GLU A 8 3.60 13.10 -10.71
C GLU A 8 3.70 14.47 -10.00
N GLY A 9 4.82 14.75 -9.34
CA GLY A 9 5.02 15.96 -8.55
C GLY A 9 4.17 16.04 -7.27
N PHE A 10 3.83 14.89 -6.68
CA PHE A 10 2.95 14.79 -5.50
C PHE A 10 3.43 15.62 -4.30
N GLU A 11 4.73 15.87 -4.18
CA GLU A 11 5.32 16.73 -3.14
C GLU A 11 4.77 18.17 -3.17
N LYS A 12 4.35 18.67 -4.34
CA LYS A 12 3.66 19.97 -4.45
C LYS A 12 2.26 19.94 -3.86
N VAL A 13 1.55 18.81 -4.02
CA VAL A 13 0.21 18.61 -3.44
C VAL A 13 0.30 18.56 -1.92
N VAL A 14 1.27 17.80 -1.39
CA VAL A 14 1.50 17.70 0.05
C VAL A 14 1.98 19.05 0.61
N GLY A 15 3.00 19.67 0.00
CA GLY A 15 3.56 20.93 0.47
C GLY A 15 2.61 22.13 0.37
N GLY A 16 1.65 22.10 -0.56
CA GLY A 16 0.59 23.10 -0.68
C GLY A 16 -0.61 22.88 0.26
N CYS A 17 -0.73 21.73 0.91
CA CYS A 17 -1.86 21.42 1.77
C CYS A 17 -1.53 21.73 3.24
N PRO A 18 -2.27 22.64 3.91
CA PRO A 18 -1.99 22.99 5.31
C PRO A 18 -2.41 21.91 6.32
N VAL A 19 -2.99 20.81 5.86
CA VAL A 19 -3.48 19.70 6.68
C VAL A 19 -2.99 18.37 6.14
N PRO A 20 -2.94 17.29 6.96
CA PRO A 20 -2.38 16.02 6.51
C PRO A 20 -3.10 15.41 5.31
N VAL A 21 -2.32 14.83 4.40
CA VAL A 21 -2.76 14.22 3.14
C VAL A 21 -2.63 12.70 3.20
N VAL A 22 -3.66 12.00 2.74
CA VAL A 22 -3.66 10.54 2.55
C VAL A 22 -3.96 10.19 1.09
N ILE A 23 -3.33 9.11 0.60
CA ILE A 23 -3.43 8.68 -0.81
C ILE A 23 -4.61 7.73 -1.00
N ALA A 24 -5.45 8.02 -1.99
CA ALA A 24 -6.51 7.13 -2.45
C ALA A 24 -5.93 6.04 -3.38
N GLY A 25 -6.48 4.83 -3.30
CA GLY A 25 -5.90 3.68 -4.01
C GLY A 25 -6.14 3.58 -5.51
N GLY A 26 -7.01 4.40 -6.11
CA GLY A 26 -7.29 4.28 -7.53
C GLY A 26 -8.01 2.96 -7.91
N PRO A 27 -8.02 2.58 -9.19
CA PRO A 27 -8.48 1.27 -9.65
C PRO A 27 -7.66 0.11 -9.04
N LYS A 28 -8.12 -1.12 -9.22
CA LYS A 28 -7.33 -2.30 -8.86
C LYS A 28 -6.08 -2.31 -9.77
N ALA A 29 -4.90 -2.39 -9.18
CA ALA A 29 -3.64 -2.57 -9.88
C ALA A 29 -3.49 -4.02 -10.40
N ASP A 30 -2.63 -4.23 -11.39
CA ASP A 30 -2.41 -5.55 -11.96
C ASP A 30 -1.57 -6.42 -11.02
N THR A 31 -0.68 -5.81 -10.24
CA THR A 31 0.19 -6.48 -9.29
C THR A 31 0.18 -5.81 -7.92
N GLU A 32 0.51 -6.58 -6.87
CA GLU A 32 0.67 -6.00 -5.52
C GLU A 32 1.88 -5.08 -5.43
N LEU A 33 2.94 -5.39 -6.18
CA LEU A 33 4.16 -4.59 -6.22
C LEU A 33 3.89 -3.17 -6.70
N GLU A 34 3.06 -2.98 -7.74
CA GLU A 34 2.63 -1.65 -8.18
C GLU A 34 1.98 -0.85 -7.05
N VAL A 35 1.16 -1.52 -6.23
CA VAL A 35 0.52 -0.89 -5.07
C VAL A 35 1.56 -0.46 -4.05
N PHE A 36 2.52 -1.34 -3.75
CA PHE A 36 3.60 -1.06 -2.81
C PHE A 36 4.48 0.10 -3.29
N GLU A 37 4.78 0.17 -4.58
CA GLU A 37 5.60 1.22 -5.18
C GLU A 37 4.95 2.60 -5.08
N PHE A 38 3.70 2.76 -5.52
CA PHE A 38 3.06 4.08 -5.46
C PHE A 38 2.78 4.52 -4.02
N VAL A 39 2.48 3.58 -3.12
CA VAL A 39 2.29 3.89 -1.70
C VAL A 39 3.61 4.34 -1.09
N TYR A 40 4.70 3.59 -1.32
CA TYR A 40 6.02 3.94 -0.82
C TYR A 40 6.44 5.33 -1.31
N ASP A 41 6.37 5.58 -2.61
CA ASP A 41 6.75 6.87 -3.19
C ASP A 41 5.92 8.02 -2.61
N GLY A 42 4.60 7.86 -2.52
CA GLY A 42 3.74 8.91 -1.96
C GLY A 42 4.00 9.19 -0.48
N ILE A 43 4.37 8.17 0.31
CA ILE A 43 4.85 8.36 1.69
C ILE A 43 6.19 9.13 1.70
N GLN A 44 7.13 8.78 0.81
CA GLN A 44 8.40 9.53 0.69
C GLN A 44 8.18 11.00 0.29
N LYS A 45 7.11 11.29 -0.48
CA LYS A 45 6.69 12.65 -0.86
C LYS A 45 5.86 13.38 0.20
N GLY A 46 5.69 12.78 1.38
CA GLY A 46 5.10 13.42 2.56
C GLY A 46 3.63 13.12 2.80
N ALA A 47 3.02 12.15 2.09
CA ALA A 47 1.75 11.60 2.54
C ALA A 47 1.91 10.98 3.93
N ILE A 48 0.88 11.09 4.77
CA ILE A 48 0.90 10.51 6.12
C ILE A 48 0.26 9.12 6.18
N GLY A 49 -0.25 8.61 5.06
CA GLY A 49 -0.95 7.34 5.00
C GLY A 49 -1.77 7.15 3.73
N VAL A 50 -2.62 6.13 3.76
CA VAL A 50 -3.43 5.71 2.62
C VAL A 50 -4.88 5.44 3.00
N ASN A 51 -5.77 5.52 2.02
CA ASN A 51 -7.16 5.09 2.10
C ASN A 51 -7.45 4.22 0.86
N LEU A 52 -6.99 2.96 0.92
CA LEU A 52 -7.11 1.96 -0.14
C LEU A 52 -8.37 1.10 0.07
N GLY A 53 -9.06 0.79 -1.03
CA GLY A 53 -10.19 -0.13 -1.04
C GLY A 53 -9.92 -1.33 -1.95
N ARG A 54 -10.13 -1.15 -3.26
CA ARG A 54 -9.96 -2.17 -4.32
C ARG A 54 -8.68 -2.98 -4.21
N ASN A 55 -7.54 -2.32 -4.05
CA ASN A 55 -6.25 -2.99 -3.91
C ASN A 55 -6.11 -3.89 -2.68
N VAL A 56 -7.00 -3.78 -1.69
CA VAL A 56 -7.01 -4.64 -0.50
C VAL A 56 -8.10 -5.71 -0.62
N TRP A 57 -9.36 -5.33 -0.68
CA TRP A 57 -10.49 -6.28 -0.57
C TRP A 57 -10.78 -7.12 -1.82
N GLN A 58 -10.20 -6.79 -2.98
CA GLN A 58 -10.27 -7.57 -4.23
C GLN A 58 -8.97 -8.31 -4.52
N ASN A 59 -8.00 -8.25 -3.58
CA ASN A 59 -6.84 -9.12 -3.60
C ASN A 59 -7.24 -10.48 -3.01
N ASP A 60 -6.72 -11.57 -3.56
CA ASP A 60 -7.04 -12.93 -3.08
C ASP A 60 -6.49 -13.19 -1.66
N TYR A 61 -5.49 -12.40 -1.24
CA TYR A 61 -4.81 -12.49 0.05
C TYR A 61 -4.85 -11.13 0.78
N PRO A 62 -6.04 -10.65 1.21
CA PRO A 62 -6.22 -9.31 1.75
C PRO A 62 -5.44 -9.08 3.07
N VAL A 63 -5.23 -10.14 3.86
CA VAL A 63 -4.45 -10.08 5.10
C VAL A 63 -2.97 -9.86 4.80
N ALA A 64 -2.42 -10.59 3.83
CA ALA A 64 -1.06 -10.40 3.35
C ALA A 64 -0.85 -8.96 2.84
N MET A 65 -1.81 -8.46 2.04
CA MET A 65 -1.78 -7.11 1.48
C MET A 65 -1.77 -6.01 2.57
N ILE A 66 -2.67 -6.08 3.56
CA ILE A 66 -2.71 -5.10 4.67
C ILE A 66 -1.42 -5.15 5.49
N ARG A 67 -0.88 -6.34 5.76
CA ARG A 67 0.36 -6.49 6.54
C ARG A 67 1.56 -5.91 5.79
N ALA A 68 1.67 -6.13 4.48
CA ALA A 68 2.72 -5.55 3.65
C ALA A 68 2.63 -4.01 3.60
N LEU A 69 1.43 -3.46 3.37
CA LEU A 69 1.20 -2.01 3.38
C LEU A 69 1.56 -1.37 4.73
N ARG A 70 1.24 -2.04 5.84
CA ARG A 70 1.57 -1.57 7.19
C ARG A 70 3.08 -1.37 7.37
N GLU A 71 3.90 -2.27 6.83
CA GLU A 71 5.36 -2.17 6.93
C GLU A 71 5.92 -0.97 6.17
N ILE A 72 5.34 -0.64 5.00
CA ILE A 72 5.70 0.57 4.26
C ILE A 72 5.32 1.81 5.07
N ILE A 73 4.06 1.90 5.51
CA ILE A 73 3.50 3.11 6.12
C ILE A 73 4.08 3.39 7.52
N HIS A 74 4.33 2.35 8.30
CA HIS A 74 4.68 2.51 9.72
C HIS A 74 6.09 2.05 10.08
N ARG A 75 6.79 1.33 9.19
CA ARG A 75 8.13 0.78 9.46
C ARG A 75 9.19 1.11 8.42
N ASN A 76 8.91 2.01 7.47
CA ASN A 76 9.83 2.42 6.41
C ASN A 76 10.35 1.25 5.57
N ALA A 77 9.55 0.19 5.40
CA ALA A 77 9.92 -0.89 4.50
C ALA A 77 9.88 -0.42 3.04
N THR A 78 10.82 -0.93 2.24
CA THR A 78 10.83 -0.74 0.77
C THR A 78 9.73 -1.59 0.11
N PRO A 79 9.31 -1.27 -1.13
CA PRO A 79 8.34 -2.08 -1.86
C PRO A 79 8.75 -3.55 -2.00
N LYS A 80 10.05 -3.79 -2.19
CA LYS A 80 10.60 -5.15 -2.27
C LYS A 80 10.44 -5.92 -0.96
N GLN A 81 10.76 -5.30 0.18
CA GLN A 81 10.58 -5.93 1.49
C GLN A 81 9.10 -6.20 1.80
N ALA A 82 8.21 -5.29 1.38
CA ALA A 82 6.77 -5.49 1.51
C ALA A 82 6.28 -6.67 0.63
N GLN A 83 6.80 -6.79 -0.59
CA GLN A 83 6.51 -7.91 -1.50
C GLN A 83 6.98 -9.25 -0.91
N GLU A 84 8.20 -9.29 -0.36
CA GLU A 84 8.73 -10.48 0.31
C GLU A 84 7.85 -10.93 1.49
N LEU A 85 7.36 -9.97 2.31
CA LEU A 85 6.43 -10.26 3.39
C LEU A 85 5.08 -10.75 2.87
N TYR A 86 4.53 -10.12 1.83
CA TYR A 86 3.29 -10.54 1.18
C TYR A 86 3.40 -12.00 0.70
N ASP A 87 4.48 -12.34 -0.02
CA ASP A 87 4.71 -13.68 -0.54
C ASP A 87 4.86 -14.73 0.56
N CYS A 88 5.49 -14.36 1.68
CA CYS A 88 5.62 -15.20 2.87
C CYS A 88 4.24 -15.54 3.46
N ILE A 89 3.41 -14.53 3.74
CA ILE A 89 2.09 -14.70 4.35
C ILE A 89 1.15 -15.45 3.39
N ARG A 90 1.15 -15.10 2.10
CA ARG A 90 0.41 -15.82 1.06
C ARG A 90 0.72 -17.32 1.08
N SER A 91 2.01 -17.67 1.20
CA SER A 91 2.45 -19.06 1.24
C SER A 91 2.00 -19.80 2.50
N GLU A 92 1.93 -19.10 3.64
CA GLU A 92 1.40 -19.65 4.90
C GLU A 92 -0.11 -19.90 4.81
N GLU A 93 -0.88 -18.97 4.25
CA GLU A 93 -2.32 -19.12 4.03
C GLU A 93 -2.63 -20.31 3.11
N LEU A 94 -1.88 -20.45 2.01
CA LEU A 94 -2.00 -21.60 1.10
C LEU A 94 -1.73 -22.94 1.79
N LYS A 95 -0.75 -23.00 2.72
CA LYS A 95 -0.48 -24.20 3.50
C LYS A 95 -1.63 -24.51 4.47
N SER A 96 -2.18 -23.49 5.13
CA SER A 96 -3.32 -23.64 6.04
C SER A 96 -4.57 -24.14 5.33
N VAL A 97 -4.84 -23.68 4.10
CA VAL A 97 -5.99 -24.14 3.31
C VAL A 97 -5.83 -25.59 2.89
N LYS A 98 -4.64 -26.02 2.47
CA LYS A 98 -4.36 -27.42 2.08
C LYS A 98 -4.39 -28.43 3.24
N ALA A 99 -4.25 -27.95 4.47
CA ALA A 99 -4.24 -28.78 5.67
C ALA A 99 -5.65 -29.01 6.26
N ARG A 100 -6.67 -28.33 5.72
CA ARG A 100 -8.09 -28.52 6.07
C ARG A 100 -8.75 -29.45 5.06
#